data_AF-A0A084TBB7-F1
#
_entry.id   AF-A0A084TBB7-F1
#
_cell.length_a   1.000
_cell.length_b   1.000
_cell.length_c   1.000
_cell.angle_alpha   90.00
_cell.angle_beta   90.00
_cell.angle_gamma   90.00
#
_symmetry.space_group_name_H-M   'P 1'
#
loop_
_entity.id
_entity.type
_entity.pdbx_description
1 polymer ?
#
loop_
_entity_poly.entity_id
_entity_poly.type
_entity_poly.pdbx_seq_one_letter_code
_entity_poly.pdbx_strand_id
1 'polypeptide(L)'
;MMNTIRNMVLTSLLALMSSGAVASVNKTENIETLFPAEQVEKMIDLAFENMRIRYTVFATQFNYCQQHPKHSDCGDSYQKKRTQYQIAKGNHDVLEQVFNQQMKTLVMPEMAYPTLVDSLRELAYLDSSANSDIRYIDTLHAVNEWLDMHEMPQTEHVYFLHALMIRTEALSQQIRDEDLSS
;
A
#
# COMPACT_ATOMS: atom_id res chain seq x y z
N MET A 1 -6.11 -77.64 50.18
CA MET A 1 -5.13 -77.33 49.11
C MET A 1 -4.89 -75.82 49.16
N MET A 2 -3.83 -75.34 49.80
CA MET A 2 -2.49 -75.08 49.22
C MET A 2 -2.53 -74.15 47.99
N ASN A 3 -2.26 -72.85 48.18
CA ASN A 3 -0.99 -72.17 47.83
C ASN A 3 -1.17 -70.67 47.46
N THR A 4 -0.89 -69.79 48.43
CA THR A 4 0.31 -68.94 48.51
C THR A 4 0.86 -68.23 47.25
N ILE A 5 0.77 -66.88 47.27
CA ILE A 5 1.77 -65.83 46.90
C ILE A 5 2.17 -65.68 45.42
N ARG A 6 2.05 -64.45 44.84
CA ARG A 6 3.20 -63.52 44.66
C ARG A 6 2.83 -62.13 44.10
N ASN A 7 3.35 -61.11 44.80
CA ASN A 7 3.49 -59.71 44.39
C ASN A 7 4.09 -59.54 42.99
N MET A 8 3.58 -58.57 42.24
CA MET A 8 4.43 -57.70 41.43
C MET A 8 3.90 -56.27 41.45
N VAL A 9 4.61 -55.43 42.19
CA VAL A 9 4.57 -53.98 42.10
C VAL A 9 5.05 -53.60 40.71
N LEU A 10 4.25 -52.85 39.95
CA LEU A 10 4.79 -51.99 38.91
C LEU A 10 4.10 -50.63 39.02
N THR A 11 4.78 -49.73 39.73
CA THR A 11 4.62 -48.29 39.66
C THR A 11 4.88 -47.83 38.22
N SER A 12 3.87 -47.30 37.54
CA SER A 12 4.07 -46.52 36.32
C SER A 12 3.72 -45.07 36.61
N LEU A 13 4.76 -44.24 36.46
CA LEU A 13 4.83 -42.81 36.69
C LEU A 13 3.72 -42.03 35.99
N LEU A 14 3.29 -40.97 36.68
CA LEU A 14 2.75 -39.76 36.07
C LEU A 14 3.63 -39.32 34.89
N ALA A 15 3.03 -39.22 33.71
CA ALA A 15 3.42 -38.22 32.74
C ALA A 15 2.16 -37.43 32.39
N LEU A 16 1.90 -36.37 33.18
CA LEU A 16 1.12 -35.24 32.69
C LEU A 16 1.89 -34.72 31.47
N MET A 17 1.50 -35.15 30.28
CA MET A 17 1.83 -34.45 29.06
C MET A 17 1.04 -33.15 29.13
N SER A 18 1.67 -32.14 29.73
CA SER A 18 1.34 -30.75 29.55
C SER A 18 1.25 -30.52 28.05
N SER A 19 0.02 -30.45 27.55
CA SER A 19 -0.31 -29.86 26.26
C SER A 19 0.17 -28.42 26.32
N GLY A 20 1.45 -28.22 26.02
CA GLY A 20 1.96 -26.94 25.58
C GLY A 20 1.26 -26.67 24.27
N ALA A 21 0.05 -26.12 24.36
CA ALA A 21 -0.44 -25.26 23.31
C ALA A 21 0.65 -24.21 23.16
N VAL A 22 1.48 -24.39 22.13
CA VAL A 22 2.25 -23.29 21.57
C VAL A 22 1.17 -22.35 21.09
N ALA A 23 0.73 -21.45 21.98
CA ALA A 23 0.00 -20.28 21.58
C ALA A 23 0.95 -19.58 20.62
N SER A 24 0.71 -19.74 19.31
CA SER A 24 1.14 -18.79 18.32
C SER A 24 0.72 -17.45 18.88
N VAL A 25 1.67 -16.69 19.43
CA VAL A 25 1.44 -15.30 19.75
C VAL A 25 1.25 -14.65 18.39
N ASN A 26 0.01 -14.60 17.91
CA ASN A 26 -0.39 -13.66 16.88
C ASN A 26 -0.07 -12.30 17.48
N LYS A 27 1.13 -11.80 17.17
CA LYS A 27 1.57 -10.50 17.57
C LYS A 27 0.72 -9.55 16.75
N THR A 28 -0.42 -9.15 17.30
CA THR A 28 -1.30 -8.17 16.66
C THR A 28 -0.44 -6.99 16.26
N GLU A 29 -0.31 -6.74 14.95
CA GLU A 29 0.46 -5.62 14.44
C GLU A 29 -0.02 -4.35 15.13
N ASN A 30 0.92 -3.59 15.71
CA ASN A 30 0.58 -2.30 16.27
C ASN A 30 0.48 -1.30 15.11
N ILE A 31 -0.73 -1.05 14.66
CA ILE A 31 -1.04 -0.20 13.50
C ILE A 31 -0.42 1.19 13.64
N GLU A 32 -0.39 1.76 14.85
CA GLU A 32 0.23 3.07 15.06
C GLU A 32 1.75 3.05 14.84
N THR A 33 2.39 1.89 14.99
CA THR A 33 3.81 1.74 14.67
C THR A 33 4.08 1.52 13.19
N LEU A 34 3.14 0.93 12.44
CA LEU A 34 3.27 0.74 10.99
C LEU A 34 3.22 2.06 10.21
N PHE A 35 2.59 3.09 10.80
CA PHE A 35 2.42 4.40 10.18
C PHE A 35 3.03 5.53 11.02
N PRO A 36 4.38 5.59 11.12
CA PRO A 36 5.06 6.70 11.76
C PRO A 36 4.61 8.05 11.16
N ALA A 37 4.22 8.99 12.01
CA ALA A 37 3.59 10.24 11.57
C ALA A 37 4.49 11.04 10.63
N GLU A 38 5.79 11.15 10.93
CA GLU A 38 6.74 11.90 10.10
C GLU A 38 6.80 11.35 8.66
N GLN A 39 6.87 10.03 8.50
CA GLN A 39 6.94 9.36 7.19
C GLN A 39 5.64 9.53 6.41
N VAL A 40 4.48 9.40 7.08
CA VAL A 40 3.19 9.58 6.42
C VAL A 40 2.95 11.04 6.04
N GLU A 41 3.33 12.00 6.88
CA GLU A 41 3.22 13.43 6.60
C GLU A 41 4.07 13.84 5.39
N LYS A 42 5.30 13.30 5.25
CA LYS A 42 6.12 13.48 4.02
C LYS A 42 5.37 13.03 2.77
N MET A 43 4.65 11.91 2.84
CA MET A 43 3.85 11.41 1.72
C MET A 43 2.60 12.25 1.46
N ILE A 44 1.98 12.83 2.50
CA ILE A 44 0.87 13.79 2.34
C ILE A 44 1.37 15.06 1.64
N ASP A 45 2.50 15.61 2.06
CA ASP A 45 3.12 16.78 1.44
C ASP A 45 3.47 16.53 -0.03
N LEU A 46 4.02 15.35 -0.34
CA LEU A 46 4.29 14.95 -1.72
C LEU A 46 3.00 14.82 -2.55
N ALA A 47 1.92 14.27 -1.97
CA ALA A 47 0.64 14.15 -2.64
C ALA A 47 0.01 15.53 -2.92
N PHE A 48 0.16 16.46 -1.97
CA PHE A 48 -0.27 17.84 -2.13
C PHE A 48 0.49 18.52 -3.27
N GLU A 49 1.81 18.34 -3.33
CA GLU A 49 2.64 18.92 -4.38
C GLU A 49 2.29 18.35 -5.75
N ASN A 50 2.10 17.04 -5.87
CA ASN A 50 1.62 16.40 -7.10
C ASN A 50 0.28 17.01 -7.55
N MET A 51 -0.68 17.15 -6.63
CA MET A 51 -1.97 17.78 -6.91
C MET A 51 -1.79 19.22 -7.41
N ARG A 52 -0.94 20.02 -6.75
CA ARG A 52 -0.70 21.43 -7.07
C ARG A 52 -0.09 21.60 -8.47
N ILE A 53 0.89 20.77 -8.82
CA ILE A 53 1.51 20.78 -10.15
C ILE A 53 0.47 20.43 -11.22
N ARG A 54 -0.26 19.32 -11.04
CA ARG A 54 -1.29 18.88 -12.00
C ARG A 54 -2.42 19.90 -12.14
N TYR A 55 -2.83 20.54 -11.05
CA TYR A 55 -3.80 21.63 -11.08
C TYR A 55 -3.31 22.80 -11.93
N THR A 56 -2.05 23.21 -11.77
CA THR A 56 -1.47 24.33 -12.54
C THR A 56 -1.49 24.04 -14.05
N VAL A 57 -1.10 22.83 -14.43
CA VAL A 57 -1.13 22.37 -15.84
C VAL A 57 -2.56 22.34 -16.38
N PHE A 58 -3.51 21.80 -15.60
CA PHE A 58 -4.92 21.77 -15.96
C PHE A 58 -5.52 23.17 -16.09
N ALA A 59 -5.33 24.04 -15.09
CA ALA A 59 -5.88 25.40 -15.06
C ALA A 59 -5.36 26.24 -16.23
N THR A 60 -4.09 26.08 -16.60
CA THR A 60 -3.51 26.71 -17.77
C THR A 60 -4.23 26.28 -19.06
N GLN A 61 -4.42 24.97 -19.25
CA GLN A 61 -5.16 24.46 -20.43
C GLN A 61 -6.63 24.89 -20.42
N PHE A 62 -7.27 24.89 -19.25
CA PHE A 62 -8.64 25.32 -19.08
C PHE A 62 -8.83 26.76 -19.54
N ASN A 63 -8.01 27.69 -19.02
CA ASN A 63 -8.07 29.11 -19.39
C ASN A 63 -7.82 29.32 -20.89
N TYR A 64 -6.86 28.59 -21.46
CA TYR A 64 -6.61 28.61 -22.90
C TYR A 64 -7.84 28.18 -23.71
N CYS A 65 -8.45 27.05 -23.34
CA CYS A 65 -9.61 26.50 -24.05
C CYS A 65 -10.90 27.31 -23.89
N GLN A 66 -11.02 28.10 -22.82
CA GLN A 66 -12.09 29.08 -22.71
C GLN A 66 -11.96 30.19 -23.77
N GLN A 67 -10.74 30.59 -24.11
CA GLN A 67 -10.47 31.64 -25.11
C GLN A 67 -10.46 31.07 -26.55
N HIS A 68 -10.05 29.82 -26.71
CA HIS A 68 -9.87 29.16 -28.00
C HIS A 68 -10.61 27.81 -28.08
N PRO A 69 -11.95 27.77 -27.96
CA PRO A 69 -12.70 26.53 -27.77
C PRO A 69 -12.66 25.54 -28.95
N LYS A 70 -12.21 25.98 -30.12
CA LYS A 70 -12.07 25.14 -31.33
C LYS A 70 -10.63 24.72 -31.61
N HIS A 71 -9.67 25.07 -30.76
CA HIS A 71 -8.28 24.65 -30.93
C HIS A 71 -8.15 23.14 -30.73
N SER A 72 -7.22 22.49 -31.44
CA SER A 72 -7.01 21.04 -31.39
C SER A 72 -6.73 20.53 -29.97
N ASP A 73 -6.06 21.33 -29.16
CA ASP A 73 -5.65 20.96 -27.80
C ASP A 73 -6.81 20.97 -26.78
N CYS A 74 -8.00 21.41 -27.19
CA CYS A 74 -9.18 21.50 -26.34
C CYS A 74 -10.07 20.26 -26.36
N GLY A 75 -9.66 19.21 -27.08
CA GLY A 75 -10.21 17.86 -27.00
C GLY A 75 -9.43 16.99 -26.01
N ASP A 76 -8.75 15.98 -26.54
CA ASP A 76 -8.14 14.90 -25.74
C ASP A 76 -7.04 15.39 -24.79
N SER A 77 -6.21 16.35 -25.22
CA SER A 77 -5.15 16.93 -24.37
C SER A 77 -5.73 17.60 -23.11
N TYR A 78 -6.81 18.38 -23.28
CA TYR A 78 -7.54 18.96 -22.15
C TYR A 78 -8.13 17.91 -21.22
N GLN A 79 -8.79 16.86 -21.76
CA GLN A 79 -9.36 15.80 -20.92
C GLN A 79 -8.28 15.00 -20.18
N LYS A 80 -7.13 14.74 -20.81
CA LYS A 80 -5.99 14.10 -20.17
C LYS A 80 -5.49 14.92 -18.98
N LYS A 81 -5.24 16.21 -19.18
CA LYS A 81 -4.78 17.11 -18.09
C LYS A 81 -5.79 17.21 -16.95
N ARG A 82 -7.09 17.30 -17.27
CA ARG A 82 -8.17 17.27 -16.27
C ARG A 82 -8.16 15.98 -15.46
N THR A 83 -8.06 14.84 -16.13
CA THR A 83 -8.06 13.51 -15.50
C THR A 83 -6.85 13.33 -14.59
N GLN A 84 -5.66 13.72 -15.05
CA GLN A 84 -4.43 13.67 -14.25
C GLN A 84 -4.55 14.52 -12.97
N TYR A 85 -5.13 15.73 -13.07
CA TYR A 85 -5.43 16.55 -11.89
C TYR A 85 -6.42 15.86 -10.94
N GLN A 86 -7.53 15.32 -11.45
CA GLN A 86 -8.53 14.65 -10.62
C GLN A 86 -7.97 13.42 -9.89
N ILE A 87 -7.10 12.66 -10.56
CA ILE A 87 -6.39 11.52 -9.95
C ILE A 87 -5.48 12.00 -8.81
N ALA A 88 -4.64 13.00 -9.05
CA ALA A 88 -3.72 13.51 -8.04
C ALA A 88 -4.46 14.11 -6.84
N LYS A 89 -5.52 14.90 -7.10
CA LYS A 89 -6.40 15.43 -6.07
C LYS A 89 -7.06 14.32 -5.25
N GLY A 90 -7.67 13.35 -5.93
CA GLY A 90 -8.34 12.24 -5.26
C GLY A 90 -7.40 11.42 -4.38
N ASN A 91 -6.16 11.20 -4.83
CA ASN A 91 -5.16 10.52 -4.03
C ASN A 91 -4.79 11.32 -2.77
N HIS A 92 -4.52 12.61 -2.90
CA HIS A 92 -4.24 13.50 -1.77
C HIS A 92 -5.41 13.53 -0.75
N ASP A 93 -6.63 13.81 -1.23
CA ASP A 93 -7.81 13.92 -0.36
C ASP A 93 -8.04 12.62 0.44
N VAL A 94 -7.93 11.45 -0.22
CA VAL A 94 -8.16 10.15 0.42
C VAL A 94 -7.00 9.79 1.35
N LEU A 95 -5.76 10.09 1.00
CA LEU A 95 -4.59 9.88 1.86
C LEU A 95 -4.72 10.65 3.18
N GLU A 96 -5.03 11.95 3.08
CA GLU A 96 -5.26 12.81 4.24
C GLU A 96 -6.43 12.30 5.10
N GLN A 97 -7.52 11.90 4.45
CA GLN A 97 -8.69 11.37 5.15
C GLN A 97 -8.36 10.07 5.91
N VAL A 98 -7.71 9.12 5.25
CA VAL A 98 -7.41 7.80 5.84
C VAL A 98 -6.49 7.93 7.04
N PHE A 99 -5.47 8.79 6.93
CA PHE A 99 -4.51 9.01 8.01
C PHE A 99 -5.15 9.73 9.22
N ASN A 100 -5.95 10.77 8.98
CA ASN A 100 -6.50 11.62 10.05
C ASN A 100 -7.77 11.06 10.71
N GLN A 101 -8.53 10.19 10.05
CA GLN A 101 -9.82 9.69 10.54
C GLN A 101 -9.77 8.28 11.16
N GLN A 102 -8.61 7.87 11.69
CA GLN A 102 -8.39 6.54 12.30
C GLN A 102 -8.70 5.35 11.35
N MET A 103 -8.59 5.56 10.04
CA MET A 103 -8.83 4.49 9.04
C MET A 103 -7.56 3.74 8.66
N LYS A 104 -6.46 3.93 9.41
CA LYS A 104 -5.16 3.28 9.20
C LYS A 104 -5.23 1.74 9.21
N THR A 105 -6.23 1.18 9.89
CA THR A 105 -6.46 -0.27 10.00
C THR A 105 -7.11 -0.89 8.76
N LEU A 106 -7.51 -0.08 7.77
CA LEU A 106 -8.19 -0.56 6.59
C LEU A 106 -7.24 -1.38 5.71
N VAL A 107 -7.49 -2.68 5.62
CA VAL A 107 -6.79 -3.58 4.68
C VAL A 107 -7.20 -3.24 3.25
N MET A 108 -6.23 -3.34 2.33
CA MET A 108 -6.44 -3.05 0.91
C MET A 108 -7.55 -3.95 0.32
N PRO A 109 -8.60 -3.37 -0.29
CA PRO A 109 -9.63 -4.18 -0.94
C PRO A 109 -9.12 -4.76 -2.26
N GLU A 110 -9.53 -5.99 -2.58
CA GLU A 110 -9.11 -6.74 -3.77
C GLU A 110 -9.34 -5.95 -5.08
N MET A 111 -10.45 -5.22 -5.18
CA MET A 111 -10.77 -4.41 -6.35
C MET A 111 -9.79 -3.26 -6.62
N ALA A 112 -9.07 -2.78 -5.60
CA ALA A 112 -8.08 -1.72 -5.74
C ALA A 112 -6.66 -2.27 -6.00
N TYR A 113 -6.49 -3.59 -5.91
CA TYR A 113 -5.19 -4.26 -6.03
C TYR A 113 -4.47 -4.01 -7.37
N PRO A 114 -5.15 -4.03 -8.53
CA PRO A 114 -4.49 -3.74 -9.80
C PRO A 114 -3.81 -2.37 -9.81
N THR A 115 -4.43 -1.36 -9.19
CA THR A 115 -3.86 -0.01 -9.11
C THR A 115 -2.58 0.04 -8.28
N LEU A 116 -2.49 -0.75 -7.20
CA LEU A 116 -1.25 -0.87 -6.42
C LEU A 116 -0.16 -1.57 -7.23
N VAL A 117 -0.50 -2.67 -7.92
CA VAL A 117 0.44 -3.41 -8.76
C VAL A 117 1.00 -2.50 -9.86
N ASP A 118 0.14 -1.71 -10.50
CA ASP A 118 0.58 -0.75 -11.52
C ASP A 118 1.54 0.29 -10.94
N SER A 119 1.24 0.87 -9.77
CA SER A 119 2.16 1.81 -9.11
C SER A 119 3.49 1.18 -8.72
N LEU A 120 3.51 -0.07 -8.25
CA LEU A 120 4.76 -0.78 -7.95
C LEU A 120 5.58 -1.12 -9.20
N ARG A 121 4.94 -1.39 -10.34
CA ARG A 121 5.61 -1.56 -11.63
C ARG A 121 6.20 -0.25 -12.14
N GLU A 122 5.44 0.84 -12.04
CA GLU A 122 5.93 2.18 -12.40
C GLU A 122 7.17 2.57 -11.59
N LEU A 123 7.22 2.17 -10.32
CA LEU A 123 8.36 2.38 -9.43
C LEU A 123 9.43 1.28 -9.51
N ALA A 124 9.31 0.33 -10.45
CA ALA A 124 10.24 -0.77 -10.68
C ALA A 124 10.45 -1.74 -9.49
N TYR A 125 9.54 -1.79 -8.52
CA TYR A 125 9.50 -2.83 -7.48
C TYR A 125 8.89 -4.14 -7.99
N LEU A 126 8.14 -4.09 -9.09
CA LEU A 126 7.64 -5.26 -9.80
C LEU A 126 8.05 -5.22 -11.27
N ASP A 127 8.27 -6.39 -11.87
CA ASP A 127 8.63 -6.52 -13.27
C ASP A 127 7.49 -6.01 -14.18
N SER A 128 7.83 -5.05 -15.04
CA SER A 128 6.92 -4.45 -16.02
C SER A 128 6.63 -5.37 -17.20
N SER A 129 7.47 -6.39 -17.44
CA SER A 129 7.32 -7.37 -18.53
C SER A 129 6.49 -8.60 -18.15
N ALA A 130 6.17 -8.77 -16.86
CA ALA A 130 5.37 -9.88 -16.38
C ALA A 130 3.89 -9.70 -16.74
N ASN A 131 3.47 -10.34 -17.83
CA ASN A 131 2.07 -10.41 -18.29
C ASN A 131 1.17 -11.34 -17.44
N SER A 132 1.72 -12.00 -16.42
CA SER A 132 0.97 -12.89 -15.52
C SER A 132 0.31 -12.12 -14.39
N ASP A 133 -0.82 -12.65 -13.91
CA ASP A 133 -1.48 -12.20 -12.69
C ASP A 133 -0.47 -12.24 -11.52
N ILE A 134 -0.18 -11.09 -10.92
CA ILE A 134 0.83 -10.99 -9.85
C ILE A 134 0.20 -11.57 -8.58
N ARG A 135 0.91 -12.53 -7.95
CA ARG A 135 0.39 -13.15 -6.73
C ARG A 135 0.46 -12.16 -5.57
N TYR A 136 -0.48 -12.29 -4.64
CA TYR A 136 -0.54 -11.40 -3.47
C TYR A 136 0.79 -11.34 -2.70
N ILE A 137 1.48 -12.48 -2.58
CA ILE A 137 2.74 -12.58 -1.86
C ILE A 137 3.86 -11.76 -2.54
N ASP A 138 3.89 -11.71 -3.87
CA ASP A 138 4.92 -10.98 -4.62
C ASP A 138 4.70 -9.47 -4.45
N THR A 139 3.45 -9.02 -4.47
CA THR A 139 3.09 -7.64 -4.16
C THR A 139 3.37 -7.27 -2.70
N LEU A 140 3.09 -8.15 -1.73
CA LEU A 140 3.42 -7.90 -0.32
C LEU A 140 4.93 -7.74 -0.12
N HIS A 141 5.74 -8.55 -0.81
CA HIS A 141 7.20 -8.39 -0.81
C HIS A 141 7.60 -7.02 -1.38
N ALA A 142 7.07 -6.64 -2.53
CA ALA A 142 7.35 -5.33 -3.14
C ALA A 142 6.90 -4.15 -2.24
N VAL A 143 5.76 -4.27 -1.55
CA VAL A 143 5.32 -3.28 -0.56
C VAL A 143 6.33 -3.19 0.59
N ASN A 144 6.79 -4.32 1.13
CA ASN A 144 7.77 -4.31 2.22
C ASN A 144 9.13 -3.75 1.80
N GLU A 145 9.59 -4.02 0.58
CA GLU A 145 10.79 -3.38 0.03
C GLU A 145 10.61 -1.86 -0.09
N TRP A 146 9.43 -1.41 -0.51
CA TRP A 146 9.11 0.02 -0.57
C TRP A 146 9.08 0.66 0.83
N LEU A 147 8.50 -0.03 1.83
CA LEU A 147 8.46 0.43 3.22
C LEU A 147 9.86 0.55 3.82
N ASP A 148 10.73 -0.44 3.60
CA ASP A 148 12.12 -0.41 4.08
C ASP A 148 12.90 0.78 3.49
N MET A 149 12.73 1.04 2.20
CA MET A 149 13.34 2.19 1.51
C MET A 149 12.88 3.55 2.05
N HIS A 150 11.69 3.60 2.65
CA HIS A 150 11.09 4.79 3.23
C HIS A 150 11.17 4.81 4.78
N GLU A 151 12.04 3.98 5.37
CA GLU A 151 12.26 3.92 6.82
C GLU A 151 10.98 3.60 7.62
N MET A 152 10.07 2.81 7.04
CA MET A 152 8.84 2.35 7.68
C MET A 152 8.92 0.87 8.04
N PRO A 153 8.22 0.40 9.10
CA PRO A 153 8.23 -1.01 9.44
C PRO A 153 7.56 -1.88 8.37
N GLN A 154 8.13 -3.04 8.12
CA GLN A 154 7.49 -4.09 7.32
C GLN A 154 6.16 -4.53 7.95
N THR A 155 5.31 -5.12 7.12
CA THR A 155 3.96 -5.55 7.47
C THR A 155 3.62 -6.95 6.95
N GLU A 156 2.69 -7.60 7.61
CA GLU A 156 2.06 -8.86 7.21
C GLU A 156 0.88 -8.64 6.25
N HIS A 157 0.33 -7.42 6.20
CA HIS A 157 -0.84 -7.07 5.40
C HIS A 157 -0.63 -5.81 4.57
N VAL A 158 -1.10 -5.83 3.33
CA VAL A 158 -1.17 -4.60 2.54
C VAL A 158 -2.36 -3.77 3.03
N TYR A 159 -2.08 -2.69 3.77
CA TYR A 159 -3.08 -1.71 4.16
C TYR A 159 -3.35 -0.70 3.04
N PHE A 160 -4.57 -0.16 3.03
CA PHE A 160 -4.98 0.85 2.05
C PHE A 160 -4.09 2.10 2.10
N LEU A 161 -3.65 2.48 3.30
CA LEU A 161 -2.73 3.60 3.48
C LEU A 161 -1.36 3.38 2.80
N HIS A 162 -0.83 2.14 2.80
CA HIS A 162 0.38 1.80 2.02
C HIS A 162 0.16 2.06 0.53
N ALA A 163 -0.98 1.60 -0.01
CA ALA A 163 -1.29 1.76 -1.42
C ALA A 163 -1.43 3.23 -1.85
N LEU A 164 -2.03 4.07 -0.99
CA LEU A 164 -2.15 5.51 -1.25
C LEU A 164 -0.78 6.21 -1.26
N MET A 165 0.11 5.85 -0.32
CA MET A 165 1.47 6.40 -0.28
C MET A 165 2.31 5.96 -1.48
N ILE A 166 2.30 4.67 -1.83
CA ILE A 166 2.99 4.15 -3.01
C ILE A 166 2.48 4.83 -4.28
N ARG A 167 1.15 5.02 -4.40
CA ARG A 167 0.54 5.74 -5.52
C ARG A 167 0.99 7.20 -5.57
N THR A 168 1.17 7.86 -4.42
CA THR A 168 1.72 9.22 -4.37
C THR A 168 3.10 9.29 -5.03
N GLU A 169 3.99 8.36 -4.69
CA GLU A 169 5.33 8.38 -5.28
C GLU A 169 5.30 8.08 -6.78
N ALA A 170 4.49 7.10 -7.20
CA ALA A 170 4.31 6.77 -8.61
C ALA A 170 3.83 7.99 -9.41
N LEU A 171 2.83 8.73 -8.90
CA LEU A 171 2.37 9.98 -9.51
C LEU A 171 3.47 11.05 -9.58
N SER A 172 4.34 11.11 -8.58
CA SER A 172 5.48 12.02 -8.56
C SER A 172 6.52 11.64 -9.62
N GLN A 173 6.80 10.35 -9.78
CA GLN A 173 7.70 9.85 -10.84
C GLN A 173 7.15 10.16 -12.23
N GLN A 174 5.84 9.96 -12.46
CA GLN A 174 5.20 10.35 -13.72
C GLN A 174 5.37 11.83 -14.05
N ILE A 175 5.26 12.72 -13.05
CA ILE A 175 5.49 14.17 -13.25
C ILE A 175 6.94 14.43 -13.68
N ARG A 176 7.91 13.81 -12.98
CA ARG A 176 9.33 13.95 -13.33
C ARG A 176 9.65 13.45 -14.74
N ASP A 177 9.08 12.31 -15.12
CA ASP A 177 9.32 11.72 -16.44
C ASP A 177 8.71 12.57 -17.57
N GLU A 178 7.55 13.18 -17.32
CA GLU A 178 6.94 14.13 -18.24
C GLU A 178 7.83 15.38 -18.43
N ASP A 179 8.34 15.95 -17.34
CA ASP A 179 9.23 17.13 -17.38
C ASP A 179 10.55 16.86 -18.10
N LEU A 180 11.09 15.64 -18.04
CA LEU A 180 12.30 15.24 -18.77
C LEU A 180 12.05 14.98 -20.27
N SER A 181 10.79 14.75 -20.64
CA SER A 181 10.39 14.44 -22.02
C SER A 181 9.94 15.65 -22.83
N SER A 182 9.74 16.81 -22.19
CA SER A 182 9.28 18.07 -22.79
C SER A 182 10.42 18.98 -23.25
#